data_AF-A0A3A4KHA4-F1
#
_entry.id   AF-A0A3A4KHA4-F1
#
_cell.length_a   1.000
_cell.length_b   1.000
_cell.length_c   1.000
_cell.angle_alpha   90.00
_cell.angle_beta   90.00
_cell.angle_gamma   90.00
#
_symmetry.space_group_name_H-M   'P 1'
#
loop_
_entity.id
_entity.type
_entity.pdbx_description
1 polymer ?
#
loop_
_entity_poly.entity_id
_entity_poly.type
_entity_poly.pdbx_seq_one_letter_code
_entity_poly.pdbx_strand_id
1 'polypeptide(L)'
;MTGLEDAAQWRALAGKARAGELFLDDEAATLACFKACDRRISDLESMLEPSRLWFRRSDIFGGFEMGDDLQNMFEDQLRGDHLSLASTLREHVGVVNEIREVMRYSFKRLSGQDLANADDLARASERLGQ
;
A
#
# COMPACT_ATOMS: atom_id res chain seq x y z
N MET A 1 -19.27 0.45 1.49
CA MET A 1 -17.97 0.21 2.12
C MET A 1 -16.93 0.90 1.26
N THR A 2 -16.48 2.07 1.72
CA THR A 2 -15.41 2.85 1.09
C THR A 2 -14.06 2.45 1.69
N GLY A 3 -12.94 2.62 0.98
CA GLY A 3 -11.62 2.21 1.49
C GLY A 3 -11.20 2.92 2.78
N LEU A 4 -11.77 4.09 3.08
CA LEU A 4 -11.58 4.83 4.33
C LEU A 4 -12.14 4.08 5.54
N GLU A 5 -13.28 3.42 5.39
CA GLU A 5 -13.88 2.60 6.44
C GLU A 5 -13.01 1.36 6.71
N ASP A 6 -12.50 0.74 5.66
CA ASP A 6 -11.56 -0.38 5.76
C ASP A 6 -10.24 0.05 6.42
N ALA A 7 -9.71 1.23 6.07
CA ALA A 7 -8.48 1.77 6.65
C ALA A 7 -8.62 1.99 8.16
N ALA A 8 -9.75 2.57 8.60
CA ALA A 8 -10.03 2.80 10.00
C ALA A 8 -10.15 1.48 10.80
N GLN A 9 -10.82 0.48 10.23
CA GLN A 9 -10.94 -0.85 10.82
C GLN A 9 -9.57 -1.52 10.97
N TRP A 10 -8.77 -1.53 9.90
CA TRP A 10 -7.44 -2.13 9.93
C TRP A 10 -6.49 -1.39 10.85
N ARG A 11 -6.56 -0.06 10.92
CA ARG A 11 -5.80 0.73 11.90
C ARG A 11 -6.15 0.37 13.33
N ALA A 12 -7.43 0.15 13.63
CA ALA A 12 -7.85 -0.31 14.95
C ALA A 12 -7.29 -1.72 15.27
N LEU A 13 -7.31 -2.63 14.30
CA LEU A 13 -6.72 -3.97 14.44
C LEU A 13 -5.20 -3.91 14.62
N ALA A 14 -4.51 -3.06 13.88
CA ALA A 14 -3.07 -2.81 14.01
C ALA A 14 -2.73 -2.25 15.40
N GLY A 15 -3.56 -1.34 15.93
CA GLY A 15 -3.46 -0.84 17.30
C GLY A 15 -3.56 -1.96 18.35
N LYS A 16 -4.52 -2.87 18.19
CA LYS A 16 -4.66 -4.05 19.06
C LYS A 16 -3.47 -5.01 18.94
N ALA A 17 -2.96 -5.23 17.73
CA ALA A 17 -1.79 -6.06 17.51
C ALA A 17 -0.53 -5.46 18.16
N ARG A 18 -0.36 -4.13 18.08
CA ARG A 18 0.69 -3.37 18.77
C ARG A 18 0.60 -3.49 20.28
N ALA A 19 -0.61 -3.39 20.84
CA ALA A 19 -0.87 -3.51 22.27
C ALA A 19 -0.72 -4.95 22.80
N GLY A 20 -0.63 -5.92 21.88
CA GLY A 20 -0.54 -7.32 22.20
C GLY A 20 -1.87 -7.99 22.52
N GLU A 21 -2.96 -7.44 22.02
CA GLU A 21 -4.33 -7.92 22.23
C GLU A 21 -4.85 -8.77 21.06
N LEU A 22 -4.23 -8.65 19.88
CA LEU A 22 -4.64 -9.36 18.66
C LEU A 22 -3.44 -9.95 17.95
N PHE A 23 -3.50 -11.23 17.65
CA PHE A 23 -2.47 -11.90 16.85
C PHE A 23 -3.07 -13.06 16.07
N LEU A 24 -2.48 -13.33 14.91
CA LEU A 24 -2.66 -14.61 14.22
C LEU A 24 -1.78 -15.68 14.88
N ASP A 25 -2.17 -16.95 14.69
CA ASP A 25 -1.56 -18.13 15.31
C ASP A 25 -0.73 -18.98 14.34
N ASP A 26 -0.74 -18.65 13.04
CA ASP A 26 0.06 -19.31 12.01
C ASP A 26 1.21 -18.42 11.53
N GLU A 27 2.42 -18.86 11.80
CA GLU A 27 3.66 -18.14 11.49
C GLU A 27 3.91 -18.06 9.98
N ALA A 28 3.67 -19.14 9.24
CA ALA A 28 3.90 -19.22 7.80
C ALA A 28 2.87 -18.40 7.03
N ALA A 29 1.60 -18.46 7.45
CA ALA A 29 0.54 -17.64 6.87
C ALA A 29 0.79 -16.15 7.13
N THR A 30 1.25 -15.80 8.33
CA THR A 30 1.59 -14.42 8.67
C THR A 30 2.73 -13.89 7.80
N LEU A 31 3.79 -14.68 7.62
CA LEU A 31 4.92 -14.30 6.74
C LEU A 31 4.47 -14.14 5.28
N ALA A 32 3.69 -15.09 4.77
CA ALA A 32 3.20 -15.05 3.40
C ALA A 32 2.31 -13.82 3.16
N CYS A 33 1.42 -13.50 4.11
CA CYS A 33 0.58 -12.33 4.03
C CYS A 33 1.39 -11.03 4.13
N PHE A 34 2.39 -10.97 5.01
CA PHE A 34 3.30 -9.83 5.09
C PHE A 34 4.01 -9.57 3.75
N LYS A 35 4.57 -10.61 3.11
CA LYS A 35 5.19 -10.53 1.78
C LYS A 35 4.21 -10.04 0.72
N ALA A 36 2.97 -10.54 0.74
CA ALA A 36 1.94 -10.13 -0.20
C ALA A 36 1.58 -8.65 -0.02
N CYS A 37 1.52 -8.15 1.21
CA CYS A 37 1.30 -6.73 1.49
C CYS A 37 2.46 -5.88 0.97
N ASP A 38 3.70 -6.30 1.21
CA ASP A 38 4.90 -5.59 0.76
C ASP A 38 4.94 -5.46 -0.77
N ARG A 39 4.69 -6.56 -1.49
CA ARG A 39 4.54 -6.55 -2.95
C ARG A 39 3.40 -5.63 -3.40
N ARG A 40 2.24 -5.72 -2.74
CA ARG A 40 1.07 -4.93 -3.12
C ARG A 40 1.30 -3.43 -2.93
N ILE A 41 2.00 -3.02 -1.87
CA ILE A 41 2.41 -1.63 -1.66
C ILE A 41 3.32 -1.18 -2.80
N SER A 42 4.36 -1.96 -3.11
CA SER A 42 5.25 -1.65 -4.24
C SER A 42 4.49 -1.52 -5.56
N ASP A 43 3.54 -2.41 -5.84
CA ASP A 43 2.71 -2.33 -7.05
C ASP A 43 1.89 -1.03 -7.09
N LEU A 44 1.22 -0.68 -5.99
CA LEU A 44 0.42 0.55 -5.88
C LEU A 44 1.28 1.82 -6.02
N GLU A 45 2.45 1.84 -5.41
CA GLU A 45 3.41 2.95 -5.53
C GLU A 45 3.96 3.06 -6.95
N SER A 46 4.22 1.93 -7.61
CA SER A 46 4.64 1.92 -9.01
C SER A 46 3.59 2.47 -9.97
N MET A 47 2.30 2.43 -9.61
CA MET A 47 1.21 3.04 -10.39
C MET A 47 1.12 4.57 -10.19
N LEU A 48 1.58 5.07 -9.04
CA LEU A 48 1.63 6.50 -8.74
C LEU A 48 2.72 7.26 -9.54
N GLU A 49 3.81 6.59 -9.91
CA GLU A 49 4.92 7.27 -10.60
C GLU A 49 4.64 7.60 -12.08
N PRO A 50 4.12 6.68 -12.93
CA PRO A 50 3.73 6.98 -14.30
C PRO A 50 2.61 8.03 -14.37
N SER A 51 1.61 7.92 -13.50
CA SER A 51 0.52 8.92 -13.46
C SER A 51 1.02 10.34 -13.19
N ARG A 52 2.17 10.52 -12.55
CA ARG A 52 2.84 11.82 -12.39
C ARG A 52 3.69 12.23 -13.59
N LEU A 53 4.32 11.26 -14.27
CA LEU A 53 5.27 11.47 -15.35
C LEU A 53 4.61 11.80 -16.70
N TRP A 54 3.48 11.18 -17.02
CA TRP A 54 2.84 11.35 -18.34
C TRP A 54 2.44 12.81 -18.58
N PHE A 55 1.88 13.50 -17.59
CA PHE A 55 1.35 14.87 -17.76
C PHE A 55 2.40 15.99 -17.74
N ARG A 56 3.69 15.67 -17.60
CA ARG A 56 4.76 16.68 -17.76
C ARG A 56 5.06 17.03 -19.22
N ARG A 57 4.46 16.32 -20.17
CA ARG A 57 4.57 16.61 -21.60
C ARG A 57 3.35 17.41 -22.05
N SER A 58 3.57 18.70 -22.28
CA SER A 58 2.57 19.66 -22.74
C SER A 58 2.09 19.44 -24.19
N ASP A 59 2.56 18.39 -24.86
CA ASP A 59 2.27 18.11 -26.27
C ASP A 59 1.51 16.79 -26.48
N ILE A 60 1.16 16.05 -25.42
CA ILE A 60 0.48 14.75 -25.54
C ILE A 60 -0.88 14.89 -26.25
N PHE A 61 -1.57 15.99 -26.02
CA PHE A 61 -2.85 16.30 -26.67
C PHE A 61 -2.71 17.28 -27.85
N GLY A 62 -1.46 17.62 -28.24
CA GLY A 62 -1.14 18.59 -29.29
C GLY A 62 -1.09 20.04 -28.79
N GLY A 63 -0.45 20.93 -29.57
CA GLY A 63 -0.23 22.34 -29.21
C GLY A 63 -1.41 23.28 -29.52
N PHE A 64 -2.64 22.79 -29.38
CA PHE A 64 -3.86 23.58 -29.58
C PHE A 64 -4.50 23.88 -28.21
N GLU A 65 -5.29 24.96 -28.11
CA GLU A 65 -6.02 25.32 -26.89
C GLU A 65 -6.91 24.17 -26.35
N MET A 66 -7.55 23.41 -27.25
CA MET A 66 -8.30 22.19 -26.87
C MET A 66 -7.41 21.09 -26.27
N GLY A 67 -6.12 21.05 -26.62
CA GLY A 67 -5.15 20.15 -26.01
C GLY A 67 -4.87 20.51 -24.55
N ASP A 68 -4.79 21.80 -24.24
CA ASP A 68 -4.63 22.31 -22.88
C ASP A 68 -5.88 22.00 -22.02
N ASP A 69 -7.09 22.15 -22.57
CA ASP A 69 -8.34 21.79 -21.89
C ASP A 69 -8.40 20.30 -21.54
N LEU A 70 -8.04 19.42 -22.48
CA LEU A 70 -7.96 17.98 -22.24
C LEU A 70 -6.92 17.65 -21.17
N GLN A 71 -5.75 18.28 -21.23
CA GLN A 71 -4.72 18.09 -20.22
C GLN A 71 -5.23 18.45 -18.82
N ASN A 72 -5.88 19.60 -18.65
CA ASN A 72 -6.44 20.03 -17.38
C ASN A 72 -7.49 19.05 -16.84
N MET A 73 -8.40 18.56 -17.69
CA MET A 73 -9.42 17.58 -17.28
C MET A 73 -8.80 16.26 -16.77
N PHE A 74 -7.79 15.74 -17.47
CA PHE A 74 -7.09 14.53 -17.04
C PHE A 74 -6.26 14.77 -15.77
N GLU A 75 -5.63 15.94 -15.63
CA GLU A 75 -4.91 16.32 -14.42
C GLU A 75 -5.84 16.35 -13.19
N ASP A 76 -7.05 16.89 -13.31
CA ASP A 76 -8.04 16.90 -12.24
C ASP A 76 -8.50 15.48 -11.86
N GLN A 77 -8.76 14.62 -12.84
CA GLN A 77 -9.11 13.21 -12.58
C GLN A 77 -7.99 12.42 -11.87
N LEU A 78 -6.74 12.83 -12.04
CA LEU A 78 -5.58 12.14 -11.50
C LEU A 78 -5.08 12.72 -10.19
N ARG A 79 -5.12 14.05 -10.02
CA ARG A 79 -4.52 14.78 -8.89
C ARG A 79 -5.53 15.51 -8.01
N GLY A 80 -6.79 15.60 -8.42
CA GLY A 80 -7.84 16.28 -7.65
C GLY A 80 -7.97 15.76 -6.22
N ASP A 81 -8.58 16.58 -5.36
CA ASP A 81 -8.58 16.36 -3.91
C ASP A 81 -9.41 15.13 -3.49
N HIS A 82 -10.54 14.88 -4.15
CA HIS A 82 -11.50 13.84 -3.75
C HIS A 82 -11.78 12.88 -4.91
N LEU A 83 -11.61 11.56 -4.69
CA LEU A 83 -11.81 10.49 -5.68
C LEU A 83 -10.88 10.51 -6.90
N SER A 84 -9.79 11.27 -6.85
CA SER A 84 -8.77 11.14 -7.89
C SER A 84 -8.10 9.77 -7.83
N LEU A 85 -7.51 9.34 -8.94
CA LEU A 85 -6.75 8.09 -8.96
C LEU A 85 -5.63 8.13 -7.91
N ALA A 86 -4.93 9.26 -7.77
CA ALA A 86 -3.86 9.37 -6.79
C ALA A 86 -4.37 9.38 -5.34
N SER A 87 -5.51 9.99 -5.02
CA SER A 87 -6.08 9.91 -3.67
C SER A 87 -6.48 8.47 -3.35
N THR A 88 -7.14 7.80 -4.29
CA THR A 88 -7.60 6.41 -4.14
C THR A 88 -6.42 5.44 -3.96
N LEU A 89 -5.39 5.54 -4.79
CA LEU A 89 -4.19 4.69 -4.67
C LEU A 89 -3.49 4.89 -3.32
N ARG A 90 -3.35 6.12 -2.84
CA ARG A 90 -2.76 6.41 -1.52
C ARG A 90 -3.59 5.85 -0.37
N GLU A 91 -4.92 5.93 -0.48
CA GLU A 91 -5.84 5.32 0.49
C GLU A 91 -5.64 3.81 0.56
N HIS A 92 -5.58 3.15 -0.59
CA HIS A 92 -5.28 1.70 -0.67
C HIS A 92 -3.91 1.35 -0.09
N VAL A 93 -2.86 2.14 -0.35
CA VAL A 93 -1.55 1.95 0.28
C VAL A 93 -1.66 2.05 1.80
N GLY A 94 -2.44 3.01 2.31
CA GLY A 94 -2.74 3.14 3.73
C GLY A 94 -3.36 1.88 4.31
N VAL A 95 -4.43 1.36 3.70
CA VAL A 95 -5.11 0.13 4.15
C VAL A 95 -4.13 -1.06 4.19
N VAL A 96 -3.38 -1.28 3.11
CA VAL A 96 -2.44 -2.42 3.01
C VAL A 96 -1.30 -2.30 4.03
N ASN A 97 -0.87 -1.08 4.35
CA ASN A 97 0.12 -0.85 5.40
C ASN A 97 -0.42 -1.23 6.80
N GLU A 98 -1.66 -0.92 7.12
CA GLU A 98 -2.25 -1.32 8.40
C GLU A 98 -2.38 -2.84 8.51
N ILE A 99 -2.74 -3.52 7.41
CA ILE A 99 -2.74 -4.99 7.34
C ILE A 99 -1.32 -5.54 7.57
N ARG A 100 -0.33 -4.99 6.87
CA ARG A 100 1.10 -5.37 7.00
C ARG A 100 1.58 -5.28 8.44
N GLU A 101 1.17 -4.25 9.18
CA GLU A 101 1.51 -4.08 10.58
C GLU A 101 0.91 -5.18 11.48
N VAL A 102 -0.36 -5.53 11.29
CA VAL A 102 -0.98 -6.67 12.01
C VAL A 102 -0.18 -7.95 11.80
N MET A 103 0.24 -8.21 10.56
CA MET A 103 1.05 -9.38 10.22
C MET A 103 2.43 -9.30 10.89
N ARG A 104 3.12 -8.16 10.84
CA ARG A 104 4.43 -7.99 11.47
C ARG A 104 4.40 -8.29 12.97
N TYR A 105 3.41 -7.77 13.69
CA TYR A 105 3.28 -8.01 15.13
C TYR A 105 2.90 -9.46 15.47
N SER A 106 2.03 -10.07 14.65
CA SER A 106 1.70 -11.50 14.78
C SER A 106 2.94 -12.37 14.58
N PHE A 107 3.74 -12.09 13.55
CA PHE A 107 4.96 -12.83 13.25
C PHE A 107 5.99 -12.65 14.37
N LYS A 108 6.17 -11.43 14.86
CA LYS A 108 7.09 -11.13 15.96
C LYS A 108 6.76 -11.89 17.23
N ARG A 109 5.47 -12.05 17.55
CA ARG A 109 5.05 -12.85 18.70
C ARG A 109 5.35 -14.33 18.52
N LEU A 110 5.07 -14.89 17.34
CA LEU A 110 5.23 -16.33 17.07
C LEU A 110 6.70 -16.73 16.95
N SER A 111 7.50 -15.90 16.29
CA SER A 111 8.89 -16.20 15.91
C SER A 111 9.95 -15.59 16.84
N GLY A 112 9.59 -14.55 17.59
CA GLY A 112 10.54 -13.67 18.28
C GLY A 112 11.33 -12.73 17.37
N GLN A 113 11.12 -12.77 16.05
CA GLN A 113 11.83 -11.99 15.03
C GLN A 113 10.95 -10.84 14.52
N ASP A 114 11.52 -9.64 14.36
CA ASP A 114 10.82 -8.51 13.75
C ASP A 114 11.10 -8.46 12.25
N LEU A 115 10.10 -8.15 11.42
CA LEU A 115 10.24 -8.02 9.95
C LEU A 115 10.40 -6.54 9.57
N ALA A 116 11.37 -5.85 10.18
CA ALA A 116 11.50 -4.41 10.05
C ALA A 116 12.16 -3.99 8.71
N ASN A 117 12.95 -4.88 8.11
CA ASN A 117 13.66 -4.62 6.86
C ASN A 117 13.73 -5.86 5.95
N ALA A 118 14.34 -5.69 4.77
CA ALA A 118 14.47 -6.74 3.76
C ALA A 118 15.34 -7.93 4.22
N ASP A 119 16.39 -7.69 5.01
CA ASP A 119 17.28 -8.74 5.52
C ASP A 119 16.57 -9.62 6.57
N ASP A 120 15.73 -9.01 7.41
CA ASP A 120 14.86 -9.74 8.35
C ASP A 120 13.88 -10.64 7.60
N LEU A 121 13.27 -10.10 6.54
CA LEU A 121 12.33 -10.82 5.69
C LEU A 121 12.99 -11.98 4.96
N ALA A 122 14.20 -11.79 4.42
CA ALA A 122 14.96 -12.84 3.75
C ALA A 122 15.25 -14.01 4.71
N ARG A 123 15.79 -13.71 5.90
CA ARG A 123 16.08 -14.71 6.93
C ARG A 123 14.83 -15.47 7.38
N ALA A 124 13.71 -14.78 7.56
CA ALA A 124 12.44 -15.41 7.92
C ALA A 124 11.92 -16.36 6.82
N SER A 125 12.12 -15.99 5.55
CA SER A 125 11.73 -16.79 4.37
C SER A 125 12.52 -18.09 4.29
N GLU A 126 13.84 -17.99 4.41
CA GLU A 126 14.75 -19.13 4.39
C GLU A 126 14.42 -20.12 5.52
N ARG A 127 14.17 -19.61 6.74
CA ARG A 127 13.82 -20.45 7.90
C ARG A 127 12.54 -21.24 7.67
N LEU A 128 11.54 -20.63 7.02
CA LEU A 128 10.25 -21.27 6.75
C LEU A 128 10.21 -22.01 5.41
N GLY A 129 11.34 -22.15 4.72
CA GLY A 129 11.46 -22.92 3.48
C GLY A 129 10.65 -22.36 2.30
N GLN A 130 10.46 -21.04 2.27
CA GLN A 130 9.72 -20.33 1.20
C GLN A 130 10.64 -19.48 0.32
#